data_AF-A0A1L5KGH1-F1
#
_entry.id   AF-A0A1L5KGH1-F1
#
_cell.length_a   1.000
_cell.length_b   1.000
_cell.length_c   1.000
_cell.angle_alpha   90.00
_cell.angle_beta   90.00
_cell.angle_gamma   90.00
#
_symmetry.space_group_name_H-M   'P 1'
#
loop_
_entity.id
_entity.type
_entity.pdbx_description
1 polymer ?
#
loop_
_entity_poly.entity_id
_entity_poly.type
_entity_poly.pdbx_seq_one_letter_code
_entity_poly.pdbx_strand_id
1 'polypeptide(L)'
;MLTLFRLPQAGGKPTPPAARRTIHSGDTMIRAIVTDIEGTTSDIRFVHNILFPYARERLAAFVSAQQYVEPVSTILDNLRTEIAAPEASAAALIDTLFRFMDEDRKST
;
A
#
# COMPACT_ATOMS: atom_id res chain seq x y z
N MET A 1 19.01 75.32 -15.58
CA MET A 1 19.71 75.05 -14.31
C MET A 1 18.92 73.95 -13.59
N LEU A 2 19.57 72.84 -13.28
CA LEU A 2 19.00 71.62 -12.69
C LEU A 2 18.12 71.90 -11.47
N THR A 3 17.04 71.14 -11.28
CA THR A 3 16.81 70.49 -9.98
C THR A 3 16.14 69.13 -10.20
N LEU A 4 16.83 68.15 -9.65
CA LEU A 4 16.59 66.73 -9.61
C LEU A 4 15.53 66.45 -8.52
N PHE A 5 14.45 65.73 -8.83
CA PHE A 5 13.68 65.00 -7.82
C PHE A 5 13.61 63.53 -8.24
N ARG A 6 14.18 62.67 -7.41
CA ARG A 6 14.13 61.22 -7.53
C ARG A 6 13.25 60.68 -6.40
N LEU A 7 12.36 59.73 -6.73
CA LEU A 7 11.84 58.59 -5.94
C LEU A 7 10.60 58.02 -6.69
N PRO A 8 10.13 56.80 -6.40
CA PRO A 8 10.79 55.50 -6.31
C PRO A 8 10.28 54.53 -7.41
N GLN A 9 11.00 53.43 -7.64
CA GLN A 9 10.57 52.35 -8.53
C GLN A 9 9.40 51.58 -7.89
N ALA A 10 8.24 51.54 -8.56
CA ALA A 10 7.16 50.61 -8.24
C ALA A 10 6.40 50.26 -9.52
N GLY A 11 6.34 48.97 -9.85
CA GLY A 11 5.61 48.47 -11.02
C GLY A 11 5.84 46.98 -11.21
N GLY A 12 5.31 46.17 -10.29
CA GLY A 12 5.31 44.71 -10.40
C GLY A 12 4.67 44.25 -11.72
N LYS A 13 5.24 43.21 -12.33
CA LYS A 13 4.66 42.57 -13.51
C LYS A 13 3.24 42.10 -13.18
N PRO A 14 2.25 42.27 -14.07
CA PRO A 14 0.92 41.74 -13.84
C PRO A 14 1.00 40.22 -13.73
N THR A 15 0.55 39.68 -12.61
CA THR A 15 0.29 38.25 -12.45
C THR A 15 -0.85 37.87 -13.38
N PRO A 16 -0.69 36.86 -14.26
CA PRO A 16 -1.79 36.41 -15.10
C PRO A 16 -2.92 35.87 -14.23
N PRO A 17 -4.20 36.11 -14.59
CA PRO A 17 -5.32 35.58 -13.84
C PRO A 17 -5.21 34.05 -13.83
N ALA A 18 -5.36 33.44 -12.65
CA ALA A 18 -5.39 32.00 -12.49
C ALA A 18 -6.42 31.41 -13.46
N ALA A 19 -5.96 30.61 -14.41
CA ALA A 19 -6.81 29.98 -15.41
C ALA A 19 -7.84 29.10 -14.70
N ARG A 20 -9.07 29.60 -14.57
CA ARG A 20 -10.20 28.80 -14.09
C ARG A 20 -10.54 27.83 -15.20
N ARG A 21 -10.06 26.60 -15.06
CA ARG A 21 -10.33 25.51 -15.98
C ARG A 21 -11.79 25.10 -15.82
N THR A 22 -12.66 25.70 -16.62
CA THR A 22 -14.06 25.26 -16.75
C THR A 22 -14.08 23.91 -17.43
N ILE A 23 -14.42 22.86 -16.70
CA ILE A 23 -14.57 21.51 -17.25
C ILE A 23 -15.86 21.51 -18.10
N HIS A 24 -15.73 21.36 -19.42
CA HIS A 24 -16.87 21.21 -20.34
C HIS A 24 -17.51 19.83 -20.12
N SER A 25 -18.81 19.79 -19.84
CA SER A 25 -19.62 18.57 -19.61
C SER A 25 -19.82 17.67 -20.85
N GLY A 26 -18.96 17.74 -21.87
CA GLY A 26 -19.12 17.03 -23.15
C GLY A 26 -18.17 15.85 -23.42
N ASP A 27 -17.04 15.72 -22.71
CA ASP A 27 -15.96 14.78 -23.07
C ASP A 27 -15.41 13.97 -21.88
N THR A 28 -16.19 13.79 -20.81
CA THR A 28 -15.78 12.90 -19.70
C THR A 28 -16.42 11.53 -19.85
N MET A 29 -16.13 10.83 -20.95
CA MET A 29 -16.36 9.38 -21.01
C MET A 29 -15.39 8.72 -20.04
N ILE A 30 -15.89 8.18 -18.92
CA ILE A 30 -15.08 7.42 -17.96
C ILE A 30 -14.40 6.26 -18.72
N ARG A 31 -13.07 6.24 -18.70
CA ARG A 31 -12.24 5.27 -19.45
C ARG A 31 -11.91 4.01 -18.65
N ALA A 32 -11.88 4.12 -17.33
CA ALA A 32 -11.58 3.02 -16.41
C ALA A 32 -12.17 3.31 -15.02
N ILE A 33 -12.43 2.25 -14.27
CA ILE A 33 -12.79 2.30 -12.86
C ILE A 33 -11.72 1.52 -12.10
N VAL A 34 -11.11 2.17 -11.11
CA VAL A 34 -10.21 1.52 -10.16
C VAL A 34 -10.99 1.34 -8.88
N THR A 35 -11.17 0.08 -8.46
CA THR A 35 -11.93 -0.26 -7.25
C THR A 35 -11.01 -0.85 -6.22
N ASP A 36 -11.14 -0.38 -4.98
CA ASP A 36 -10.54 -1.02 -3.82
C ASP A 36 -11.30 -2.31 -3.46
N ILE A 37 -10.67 -3.19 -2.68
CA ILE A 37 -11.26 -4.47 -2.26
C ILE A 37 -12.02 -4.32 -0.93
N GLU A 38 -11.30 -4.09 0.16
CA GLU A 38 -11.89 -4.01 1.50
C GLU A 38 -12.74 -2.74 1.67
N GLY A 39 -13.96 -2.90 2.19
CA GLY A 39 -14.89 -1.78 2.42
C GLY A 39 -15.49 -1.17 1.15
N THR A 40 -15.06 -1.62 -0.05
CA THR A 40 -15.60 -1.15 -1.34
C THR A 40 -16.31 -2.27 -2.10
N THR A 41 -15.66 -3.42 -2.30
CA THR A 41 -16.26 -4.59 -3.00
C THR A 41 -16.47 -5.79 -2.08
N SER A 42 -15.80 -5.84 -0.93
CA SER A 42 -15.94 -6.89 0.09
C SER A 42 -16.08 -6.29 1.48
N ASP A 43 -16.76 -6.98 2.40
CA ASP A 43 -16.89 -6.54 3.79
C ASP A 43 -15.49 -6.41 4.41
N ILE A 44 -15.17 -5.22 4.92
CA ILE A 44 -13.90 -4.92 5.59
C ILE A 44 -13.60 -5.91 6.73
N ARG A 45 -14.63 -6.53 7.31
CA ARG A 45 -14.50 -7.49 8.40
C ARG A 45 -14.17 -8.90 7.93
N PHE A 46 -14.26 -9.21 6.63
CA PHE A 46 -14.07 -10.57 6.12
C PHE A 46 -12.67 -11.12 6.46
N VAL A 47 -11.63 -10.29 6.33
CA VAL A 47 -10.27 -10.72 6.63
C VAL A 47 -10.10 -11.10 8.10
N HIS A 48 -10.53 -10.23 9.02
CA HIS A 48 -10.38 -10.46 10.46
C HIS A 48 -11.34 -11.51 11.02
N ASN A 49 -12.57 -11.61 10.49
CA ASN A 49 -13.59 -12.47 11.05
C ASN A 49 -13.64 -13.86 10.41
N ILE A 50 -13.11 -14.02 9.19
CA ILE A 50 -13.20 -15.27 8.44
C ILE A 50 -11.82 -15.76 8.01
N LEU A 51 -11.07 -14.95 7.25
CA LEU A 51 -9.83 -15.43 6.62
C LEU A 51 -8.73 -15.74 7.63
N PHE A 52 -8.44 -14.82 8.56
CA PHE A 52 -7.45 -15.05 9.60
C PHE A 52 -7.83 -16.20 10.55
N PRO A 53 -9.07 -16.31 11.07
CA PRO A 53 -9.48 -17.49 11.83
C PRO A 53 -9.30 -18.80 11.07
N TYR A 54 -9.74 -18.86 9.81
CA TYR A 54 -9.58 -20.04 8.96
C TYR A 54 -8.10 -20.43 8.78
N ALA A 55 -7.25 -19.44 8.50
CA ALA A 55 -5.82 -19.65 8.31
C ALA A 55 -5.13 -20.09 9.60
N ARG A 56 -5.46 -19.48 10.74
CA ARG A 56 -4.86 -19.82 12.05
C ARG A 56 -5.06 -21.28 12.44
N GLU A 57 -6.26 -21.81 12.19
CA GLU A 57 -6.57 -23.21 12.48
C GLU A 57 -5.75 -24.21 11.65
N ARG A 58 -5.25 -23.81 10.47
CA ARG A 58 -4.71 -24.74 9.45
C ARG A 58 -3.23 -24.52 9.13
N LEU A 59 -2.72 -23.31 9.33
CA LEU A 59 -1.40 -22.90 8.84
C LEU A 59 -0.29 -23.80 9.37
N ALA A 60 -0.24 -24.04 10.68
CA ALA A 60 0.85 -24.80 11.29
C ALA A 60 0.93 -26.24 10.75
N ALA A 61 -0.22 -26.91 10.65
CA ALA A 61 -0.30 -28.27 10.11
C ALA A 61 0.03 -28.31 8.62
N PHE A 62 -0.48 -27.35 7.85
CA PHE A 62 -0.20 -27.24 6.42
C PHE A 62 1.29 -27.03 6.14
N VAL A 63 1.91 -26.04 6.79
CA VAL A 63 3.35 -25.74 6.64
C VAL A 63 4.17 -26.95 7.07
N SER A 64 3.87 -27.56 8.22
CA SER A 64 4.63 -28.72 8.69
C SER A 64 4.60 -29.89 7.70
N ALA A 65 3.45 -30.13 7.05
CA ALA A 65 3.28 -31.18 6.05
C ALA A 65 3.89 -30.84 4.67
N GLN A 66 3.94 -29.56 4.30
CA GLN A 66 4.26 -29.12 2.93
C GLN A 66 5.56 -28.31 2.83
N GLN A 67 6.31 -28.07 3.91
CA GLN A 67 7.47 -27.17 3.96
C GLN A 67 8.58 -27.43 2.93
N TYR A 68 8.64 -28.64 2.35
CA TYR A 68 9.63 -29.02 1.34
C TYR A 68 9.04 -29.15 -0.07
N VAL A 69 7.77 -28.80 -0.26
CA VAL A 69 7.04 -28.93 -1.52
C VAL A 69 6.87 -27.55 -2.15
N GLU A 70 7.09 -27.44 -3.45
CA GLU A 70 6.80 -26.19 -4.17
C GLU A 70 5.28 -25.94 -4.28
N PRO A 71 4.80 -24.69 -4.12
CA PRO A 71 5.58 -23.45 -3.96
C PRO A 71 5.93 -23.10 -2.49
N VAL A 72 5.58 -23.95 -1.53
CA VAL A 72 5.69 -23.65 -0.09
C VAL A 72 7.14 -23.48 0.34
N SER A 73 8.06 -24.31 -0.14
CA SER A 73 9.51 -24.17 0.13
C SER A 73 10.02 -22.78 -0.25
N THR A 74 9.77 -22.35 -1.48
CA THR A 74 10.18 -21.02 -1.98
C THR A 74 9.57 -19.89 -1.14
N ILE A 75 8.29 -20.00 -0.75
CA ILE A 75 7.62 -18.98 0.08
C ILE A 75 8.28 -18.90 1.46
N LEU A 76 8.63 -20.04 2.08
CA LEU A 76 9.30 -20.06 3.37
C LEU A 76 10.73 -19.50 3.29
N ASP A 77 11.44 -19.74 2.19
CA ASP A 77 12.77 -19.16 1.95
C ASP A 77 12.72 -17.64 1.73
N ASN A 78 11.69 -17.15 1.04
CA ASN A 78 11.43 -15.71 0.95
C ASN A 78 11.14 -15.11 2.32
N LEU A 79 10.34 -15.78 3.16
CA LEU A 79 10.08 -15.31 4.52
C LEU A 79 11.35 -15.28 5.38
N ARG A 80 12.22 -16.29 5.30
CA ARG A 80 13.54 -16.29 5.96
C ARG A 80 14.36 -15.07 5.56
N THR A 81 14.33 -14.71 4.28
CA THR A 81 15.01 -13.53 3.75
C THR A 81 14.38 -12.24 4.28
N GLU A 82 13.05 -12.13 4.24
CA GLU A 82 12.31 -10.95 4.72
C GLU A 82 12.60 -10.65 6.20
N ILE A 83 12.69 -11.69 7.04
CA ILE A 83 12.97 -11.53 8.48
C ILE A 83 14.45 -11.58 8.83
N ALA A 84 15.34 -11.61 7.84
CA ALA A 84 16.79 -11.72 8.00
C ALA A 84 17.23 -12.89 8.91
N ALA A 85 16.55 -14.04 8.80
CA ALA A 85 16.82 -15.25 9.57
C ALA A 85 16.94 -16.48 8.64
N PRO A 86 18.08 -16.65 7.94
CA PRO A 86 18.28 -17.73 6.97
C PRO A 86 18.17 -19.14 7.58
N GLU A 87 18.52 -19.29 8.86
CA GLU A 87 18.49 -20.57 9.57
C GLU A 87 17.18 -20.82 10.33
N ALA A 88 16.15 -19.99 10.13
CA ALA A 88 14.90 -20.13 10.86
C ALA A 88 14.22 -21.47 10.54
N SER A 89 13.84 -22.19 11.60
CA SER A 89 13.07 -23.42 11.50
C SER A 89 11.64 -23.15 11.04
N ALA A 90 10.96 -24.16 10.48
CA ALA A 90 9.56 -24.02 10.08
C ALA A 90 8.66 -23.59 11.25
N ALA A 91 8.95 -24.04 12.48
CA ALA A 91 8.22 -23.61 13.67
C ALA A 91 8.38 -22.09 13.92
N ALA A 92 9.61 -21.57 13.85
CA ALA A 92 9.85 -20.13 14.01
C ALA A 92 9.20 -19.29 12.90
N LEU A 93 9.13 -19.83 11.68
CA LEU A 93 8.43 -19.20 10.57
C LEU A 93 6.90 -19.20 10.78
N ILE A 94 6.33 -20.28 11.29
CA ILE A 94 4.90 -20.34 11.66
C ILE A 94 4.57 -19.29 12.72
N ASP A 95 5.38 -19.19 13.77
CA ASP A 95 5.19 -18.19 14.84
C ASP A 95 5.29 -16.76 14.28
N THR A 96 6.22 -16.53 13.36
CA THR A 96 6.35 -15.26 12.65
C THR A 96 5.10 -14.92 11.83
N LEU A 97 4.55 -15.89 11.09
CA LEU A 97 3.34 -15.70 10.30
C LEU A 97 2.12 -15.42 11.19
N PHE A 98 2.00 -16.08 12.34
CA PHE A 98 0.96 -15.74 13.31
C PHE A 98 1.09 -14.32 13.84
N ARG A 99 2.31 -13.89 14.15
CA ARG A 99 2.55 -12.50 14.55
C ARG A 99 2.19 -11.52 13.44
N PHE A 100 2.50 -11.82 12.18
CA PHE A 100 2.07 -10.98 11.05
C PHE A 100 0.55 -10.87 10.96
N MET A 101 -0.18 -11.97 11.20
CA MET A 101 -1.65 -11.94 11.27
C MET A 101 -2.16 -11.13 12.46
N ASP A 102 -1.48 -11.14 13.62
CA ASP A 102 -1.84 -10.34 14.80
C ASP A 102 -1.63 -8.84 14.56
N GLU A 103 -0.54 -8.49 13.87
CA GLU A 103 -0.17 -7.11 13.57
C GLU A 103 -0.90 -6.52 12.34
N ASP A 104 -1.69 -7.34 11.64
CA ASP A 104 -2.16 -7.06 10.26
C ASP A 104 -1.02 -6.55 9.35
N ARG A 105 0.18 -7.08 9.58
CA ARG A 105 1.37 -6.68 8.83
C ARG A 105 1.30 -7.28 7.44
N LYS A 106 1.48 -6.45 6.42
CA LYS A 106 1.70 -6.90 5.04
C LYS A 106 3.19 -7.24 4.86
N SER A 107 3.47 -8.37 4.22
CA SER A 107 4.82 -8.80 3.82
C SER A 107 5.27 -8.00 2.58
N THR A 108 6.58 -7.74 2.47
CA THR A 108 7.19 -6.86 1.45
C THR A 108 8.31 -7.54 0.70
#